data_AF-A0A536L9Z6-F1
#
_entry.id   AF-A0A536L9Z6-F1
#
_cell.length_a   1.000
_cell.length_b   1.000
_cell.length_c   1.000
_cell.angle_alpha   90.00
_cell.angle_beta   90.00
_cell.angle_gamma   90.00
#
_symmetry.space_group_name_H-M   'P 1'
#
loop_
_entity.id
_entity.type
_entity.pdbx_description
1 polymer ?
#
loop_
_entity_poly.entity_id
_entity_poly.type
_entity_poly.pdbx_seq_one_letter_code
_entity_poly.pdbx_strand_id
1 'polypeptide(L)'
;MTRPLHVAFVWHMHQPYYKDDLSNSFLLPWVRLRAAKDYYKMPALLDSYPDLKQTFNLVPALVEQIQDYVDGGVADVYMDLARRPVSGLSADERAFITRWMTESSQIRRVRQYPRYLELVRKREQAGPPTPGGLATLFSDAELRDLLVWFNLSWIGPEAIEGNPEIAELVLKGRLF
;
A
#
# COMPACT_ATOMS: atom_id res chain seq x y z
N MET A 1 -19.06 46.46 2.87
CA MET A 1 -18.31 45.50 2.02
C MET A 1 -17.77 44.41 2.92
N THR A 2 -18.10 43.15 2.68
CA THR A 2 -17.50 42.01 3.37
C THR A 2 -16.08 41.82 2.85
N ARG A 3 -15.09 41.76 3.75
CA ARG A 3 -13.71 41.45 3.35
C ARG A 3 -13.63 39.96 3.03
N PRO A 4 -12.91 39.56 1.97
CA PRO A 4 -12.72 38.14 1.66
C PRO A 4 -11.96 37.45 2.81
N LEU A 5 -12.35 36.22 3.13
CA LEU A 5 -11.63 35.37 4.07
C LEU A 5 -10.38 34.81 3.37
N HIS A 6 -9.20 35.05 3.93
CA HIS A 6 -7.97 34.42 3.48
C HIS A 6 -7.82 33.04 4.13
N VAL A 7 -7.68 32.01 3.31
CA VAL A 7 -7.50 30.62 3.75
C VAL A 7 -6.16 30.12 3.25
N ALA A 8 -5.38 29.49 4.13
CA ALA A 8 -4.11 28.85 3.78
C ALA A 8 -4.20 27.35 4.08
N PHE A 9 -3.99 26.52 3.07
CA PHE A 9 -3.85 25.07 3.23
C PHE A 9 -2.37 24.71 3.39
N VAL A 10 -2.03 24.04 4.48
CA VAL A 10 -0.68 23.54 4.76
C VAL A 10 -0.75 22.04 5.00
N TRP A 11 -0.18 21.27 4.09
CA TRP A 11 -0.12 19.82 4.16
C TRP A 11 1.24 19.40 4.69
N HIS A 12 1.27 18.84 5.89
CA HIS A 12 2.48 18.25 6.47
C HIS A 12 2.57 16.77 6.09
N MET A 13 3.48 16.43 5.17
CA MET A 13 3.73 15.07 4.70
C MET A 13 4.92 14.47 5.44
N HIS A 14 4.64 13.44 6.25
CA HIS A 14 5.62 12.81 7.14
C HIS A 14 5.49 11.28 7.08
N GLN A 15 6.65 10.60 7.09
CA GLN A 15 6.80 9.23 7.57
C GLN A 15 7.95 9.17 8.58
N PRO A 16 7.85 8.30 9.61
CA PRO A 16 9.01 7.88 10.39
C PRO A 16 10.12 7.32 9.49
N TYR A 17 11.35 7.31 10.02
CA TYR A 17 12.46 6.62 9.39
C TYR A 17 12.29 5.11 9.59
N TYR A 18 11.99 4.37 8.52
CA TYR A 18 11.74 2.93 8.53
C TYR A 18 12.91 2.10 7.98
N LYS A 19 13.91 2.75 7.38
CA LYS A 19 15.09 2.06 6.87
C LYS A 19 15.89 1.52 8.05
N ASP A 20 16.21 0.24 7.99
CA ASP A 20 17.25 -0.36 8.80
C ASP A 20 18.56 -0.30 8.02
N ASP A 21 19.46 0.59 8.46
CA ASP A 21 20.74 0.83 7.79
C ASP A 21 21.68 -0.39 7.87
N LEU A 22 21.48 -1.30 8.83
CA LEU A 22 22.30 -2.51 8.96
C LEU A 22 21.90 -3.56 7.91
N SER A 23 20.60 -3.81 7.74
CA SER A 23 20.10 -4.77 6.76
C SER A 23 19.89 -4.18 5.37
N ASN A 24 19.99 -2.85 5.23
CA ASN A 24 19.64 -2.09 4.03
C ASN A 24 18.25 -2.47 3.51
N SER A 25 17.25 -2.47 4.41
CA SER A 25 15.86 -2.83 4.10
C SER A 25 14.87 -1.93 4.83
N PHE A 26 13.67 -1.78 4.29
CA PHE A 26 12.58 -1.09 4.99
C PHE A 26 11.74 -2.08 5.80
N LEU A 27 11.59 -1.81 7.10
CA LEU A 27 10.79 -2.67 7.97
C LEU A 27 9.29 -2.62 7.66
N LEU A 28 8.82 -1.47 7.16
CA LEU A 28 7.41 -1.22 6.89
C LEU A 28 7.22 -0.59 5.50
N PRO A 29 6.12 -0.92 4.81
CA PRO A 29 5.92 -0.55 3.41
C PRO A 29 5.35 0.87 3.26
N TRP A 30 5.23 1.63 4.35
CA TRP A 30 4.40 2.82 4.40
C TRP A 30 4.90 3.96 3.53
N VAL A 31 6.23 4.10 3.36
CA VAL A 31 6.79 5.08 2.43
C VAL A 31 6.30 4.78 1.01
N ARG A 32 6.51 3.55 0.51
CA ARG A 32 6.08 3.14 -0.83
C ARG A 32 4.57 3.18 -1.02
N LEU A 33 3.79 2.62 -0.09
CA LEU A 33 2.33 2.55 -0.22
C LEU A 33 1.67 3.92 -0.15
N ARG A 34 2.22 4.86 0.65
CA ARG A 34 1.71 6.24 0.69
C ARG A 34 2.23 7.08 -0.47
N ALA A 35 3.41 6.77 -1.00
CA ALA A 35 3.91 7.37 -2.25
C ALA A 35 3.02 7.02 -3.45
N ALA A 36 2.67 5.74 -3.61
CA ALA A 36 1.75 5.25 -4.64
C ALA A 36 0.30 5.78 -4.48
N LYS A 37 0.01 6.45 -3.37
CA LYS A 37 -1.32 6.97 -3.03
C LYS A 37 -1.30 8.47 -2.80
N ASP A 38 -1.10 8.90 -1.56
CA ASP A 38 -1.40 10.26 -1.13
C ASP A 38 -0.29 11.26 -1.48
N TYR A 39 0.99 10.86 -1.41
CA TYR A 39 2.10 11.81 -1.63
C TYR A 39 2.25 12.24 -3.08
N TYR A 40 1.93 11.36 -4.03
CA TYR A 40 1.87 11.73 -5.45
C TYR A 40 0.55 12.41 -5.81
N LYS A 41 -0.59 11.80 -5.42
CA LYS A 41 -1.92 12.27 -5.83
C LYS A 41 -2.23 13.70 -5.38
N MET A 42 -1.90 14.04 -4.14
CA MET A 42 -2.31 15.32 -3.57
C MET A 42 -1.67 16.52 -4.29
N PRO A 43 -0.36 16.53 -4.58
CA PRO A 43 0.25 17.55 -5.43
C PRO A 43 -0.22 17.47 -6.89
N ALA A 44 -0.30 16.28 -7.49
CA ALA A 44 -0.70 16.13 -8.90
C ALA A 44 -2.12 16.67 -9.18
N LEU A 45 -3.03 16.57 -8.20
CA LEU A 45 -4.39 17.11 -8.34
C LEU A 45 -4.40 18.62 -8.55
N LEU A 46 -3.38 19.36 -8.08
CA LEU A 46 -3.30 20.81 -8.25
C LEU A 46 -3.15 21.25 -9.70
N ASP A 47 -2.66 20.39 -10.59
CA ASP A 47 -2.53 20.72 -12.02
C ASP A 47 -3.91 21.04 -12.63
N SER A 48 -4.99 20.50 -12.06
CA SER A 48 -6.37 20.80 -12.47
C SER A 48 -6.94 22.09 -11.85
N TYR A 49 -6.24 22.71 -10.88
CA TYR A 49 -6.72 23.86 -10.11
C TYR A 49 -5.63 24.95 -9.95
N PRO A 50 -5.17 25.58 -11.05
CA PRO A 50 -4.01 26.48 -11.04
C PRO A 50 -4.19 27.74 -10.16
N ASP A 51 -5.43 28.17 -9.93
CA ASP A 51 -5.76 29.32 -9.09
C ASP A 51 -5.71 29.00 -7.59
N LEU A 52 -5.85 27.73 -7.21
CA LEU A 52 -5.81 27.29 -5.81
C LEU A 52 -4.36 27.23 -5.32
N LYS A 53 -4.05 27.95 -4.23
CA LYS A 53 -2.72 27.95 -3.63
C LYS A 53 -2.70 27.06 -2.40
N GLN A 54 -1.77 26.11 -2.36
CA GLN A 54 -1.57 25.18 -1.25
C GLN A 54 -0.07 25.05 -0.97
N THR A 55 0.29 24.79 0.28
CA THR A 55 1.68 24.56 0.69
C THR A 55 1.84 23.09 1.10
N PHE A 56 2.84 22.42 0.53
CA PHE A 56 3.24 21.07 0.94
C PHE A 56 4.58 21.14 1.65
N ASN A 57 4.60 20.73 2.92
CA ASN A 57 5.82 20.53 3.68
C ASN A 57 6.18 19.04 3.66
N LEU A 58 7.27 18.68 3.00
CA LEU A 58 7.81 17.33 2.99
C LEU A 58 8.94 17.24 4.00
N VAL A 59 8.83 16.33 4.96
CA VAL A 59 9.88 16.11 5.97
C VAL A 59 11.11 15.46 5.32
N PRO A 60 12.36 15.87 5.66
CA PRO A 60 13.56 15.32 5.03
C PRO A 60 13.64 13.79 5.05
N ALA A 61 13.33 13.16 6.19
CA ALA A 61 13.32 11.70 6.32
C ALA A 61 12.32 11.02 5.36
N LEU A 62 11.21 11.67 4.99
CA LEU A 62 10.31 11.13 3.98
C LEU A 62 10.95 11.21 2.59
N VAL A 63 11.56 12.35 2.24
CA VAL A 63 12.16 12.58 0.93
C VAL A 63 13.32 11.63 0.69
N GLU A 64 14.19 11.45 1.68
CA GLU A 64 15.32 10.52 1.63
C GLU A 64 14.86 9.08 1.36
N GLN A 65 13.86 8.60 2.11
CA GLN A 65 13.36 7.24 1.93
C GLN A 65 12.60 7.05 0.61
N ILE A 66 11.97 8.10 0.06
CA ILE A 66 11.40 8.03 -1.30
C ILE A 66 12.53 7.91 -2.33
N GLN A 67 13.59 8.70 -2.17
CA GLN A 67 14.74 8.67 -3.08
C GLN A 67 15.43 7.30 -3.05
N ASP A 68 15.55 6.69 -1.88
CA ASP A 68 16.03 5.31 -1.71
C ASP A 68 15.25 4.29 -2.58
N TYR A 69 13.92 4.39 -2.65
CA TYR A 69 13.13 3.54 -3.55
C TYR A 69 13.38 3.84 -5.03
N VAL A 70 13.64 5.11 -5.39
CA VAL A 70 13.87 5.53 -6.78
C VAL A 70 15.25 5.08 -7.26
N ASP A 71 16.28 5.26 -6.44
CA ASP A 71 17.65 4.86 -6.75
C ASP A 71 17.78 3.34 -6.82
N GLY A 72 16.92 2.61 -6.10
CA GLY A 72 16.87 1.16 -6.07
C GLY A 72 17.92 0.56 -5.14
N GLY A 73 17.91 -0.77 -5.03
CA GLY A 73 18.83 -1.50 -4.14
C GLY A 73 18.36 -1.60 -2.67
N VAL A 74 17.22 -1.01 -2.34
CA VAL A 74 16.51 -1.18 -1.06
C VAL A 74 15.03 -1.44 -1.33
N ALA A 75 14.43 -2.32 -0.55
CA ALA A 75 13.01 -2.65 -0.63
C ALA A 75 12.44 -2.89 0.77
N ASP A 76 11.12 -2.80 0.90
CA ASP A 76 10.44 -3.29 2.09
C ASP A 76 10.19 -4.79 2.02
N VAL A 77 10.16 -5.42 3.20
CA VAL A 77 9.89 -6.86 3.34
C VAL A 77 8.57 -7.27 2.65
N TYR A 78 7.57 -6.39 2.57
CA TYR A 78 6.29 -6.70 1.94
C TYR A 78 6.43 -6.78 0.41
N MET A 79 7.22 -5.88 -0.18
CA MET A 79 7.53 -5.83 -1.60
C MET A 79 8.36 -7.04 -2.03
N ASP A 80 9.36 -7.42 -1.23
CA ASP A 80 10.19 -8.59 -1.53
C ASP A 80 9.38 -9.88 -1.49
N LEU A 81 8.48 -10.03 -0.51
CA LEU A 81 7.55 -11.16 -0.45
C LEU A 81 6.57 -11.16 -1.63
N ALA A 82 6.05 -9.99 -2.01
CA ALA A 82 5.12 -9.87 -3.13
C ALA A 82 5.73 -10.19 -4.51
N ARG A 83 7.06 -10.07 -4.64
CA ARG A 83 7.80 -10.37 -5.89
C ARG A 83 8.14 -11.84 -6.07
N ARG A 84 8.00 -12.67 -5.04
CA ARG A 84 8.38 -14.09 -5.07
C ARG A 84 7.20 -14.99 -5.44
N PRO A 85 7.44 -16.11 -6.15
CA PRO A 85 6.40 -17.12 -6.33
C PRO A 85 5.89 -17.66 -4.99
N VAL A 86 4.57 -17.70 -4.81
CA VAL A 86 3.93 -18.17 -3.56
C VAL A 86 4.32 -19.60 -3.17
N SER A 87 4.66 -20.43 -4.15
CA SER A 87 5.12 -21.82 -3.96
C SER A 87 6.52 -21.91 -3.35
N GLY A 88 7.30 -20.84 -3.43
CA GLY A 88 8.65 -20.73 -2.85
C GLY A 88 8.68 -19.99 -1.51
N LEU A 89 7.53 -19.72 -0.89
CA LEU A 89 7.45 -19.06 0.41
C LEU A 89 7.51 -20.08 1.55
N SER A 90 8.29 -19.76 2.58
CA SER A 90 8.34 -20.56 3.81
C SER A 90 7.06 -20.44 4.63
N ALA A 91 6.86 -21.33 5.61
CA ALA A 91 5.71 -21.25 6.51
C ALA A 91 5.66 -19.90 7.27
N ASP A 92 6.79 -19.38 7.70
CA ASP A 92 6.88 -18.11 8.42
C ASP A 92 6.55 -16.91 7.51
N GLU A 93 6.98 -16.95 6.25
CA GLU A 93 6.67 -15.92 5.26
C GLU A 93 5.18 -15.91 4.90
N ARG A 94 4.58 -17.09 4.74
CA ARG A 94 3.13 -17.22 4.56
C ARG A 94 2.38 -16.68 5.77
N ALA A 95 2.82 -17.04 6.98
CA ALA A 95 2.22 -16.54 8.21
C ALA A 95 2.36 -15.01 8.34
N PHE A 96 3.48 -14.44 7.91
CA PHE A 96 3.71 -13.00 7.84
C PHE A 96 2.70 -12.33 6.91
N ILE A 97 2.56 -12.81 5.67
CA ILE A 97 1.63 -12.27 4.68
C ILE A 97 0.19 -12.35 5.21
N THR A 98 -0.23 -13.53 5.67
CA THR A 98 -1.55 -13.77 6.24
C THR A 98 -1.83 -12.85 7.43
N ARG A 99 -0.82 -12.51 8.23
CA ARG A 99 -0.98 -11.64 9.41
C ARG A 99 -1.07 -10.16 9.04
N TRP A 100 -0.16 -9.70 8.17
CA TRP A 100 0.11 -8.28 7.99
C TRP A 100 -0.49 -7.69 6.72
N MET A 101 -0.82 -8.52 5.72
CA MET A 101 -1.44 -8.09 4.48
C MET A 101 -2.96 -8.30 4.46
N THR A 102 -3.54 -8.89 5.51
CA THR A 102 -4.98 -8.86 5.76
C THR A 102 -5.33 -7.66 6.64
N GLU A 103 -5.47 -6.49 6.03
CA GLU A 103 -5.90 -5.28 6.73
C GLU A 103 -7.36 -5.39 7.19
N SER A 104 -7.81 -4.54 8.13
CA SER A 104 -9.18 -4.63 8.67
C SER A 104 -10.26 -4.51 7.58
N SER A 105 -11.29 -5.37 7.67
CA SER A 105 -12.47 -5.32 6.80
C SER A 105 -13.29 -4.05 6.94
N GLN A 106 -12.99 -3.16 7.90
CA GLN A 106 -13.66 -1.86 8.05
C GLN A 106 -13.04 -0.76 7.18
N ILE A 107 -11.82 -0.99 6.67
CA ILE A 107 -11.12 0.00 5.88
C ILE A 107 -11.77 0.10 4.49
N ARG A 108 -12.05 1.32 4.01
CA ARG A 108 -12.71 1.57 2.72
C ARG A 108 -12.01 0.88 1.55
N ARG A 109 -10.66 0.97 1.48
CA ARG A 109 -9.87 0.35 0.40
C ARG A 109 -9.97 -1.18 0.38
N VAL A 110 -10.21 -1.80 1.53
CA VAL A 110 -10.45 -3.24 1.62
C VAL A 110 -11.88 -3.56 1.17
N ARG A 111 -12.87 -2.84 1.70
CA ARG A 111 -14.30 -3.08 1.43
C ARG A 111 -14.72 -2.87 -0.02
N GLN A 112 -14.06 -1.98 -0.74
CA GLN A 112 -14.42 -1.65 -2.11
C GLN A 112 -14.07 -2.76 -3.12
N TYR A 113 -13.17 -3.69 -2.76
CA TYR A 113 -12.76 -4.79 -3.63
C TYR A 113 -13.27 -6.14 -3.09
N PRO A 114 -14.26 -6.77 -3.74
CA PRO A 114 -14.94 -7.95 -3.20
C PRO A 114 -13.98 -9.10 -2.85
N ARG A 115 -13.00 -9.38 -3.71
CA ARG A 115 -12.04 -10.47 -3.47
C ARG A 115 -11.09 -10.18 -2.31
N TYR A 116 -10.62 -8.94 -2.17
CA TYR A 116 -9.76 -8.59 -1.03
C TYR A 116 -10.54 -8.70 0.29
N LEU A 117 -11.77 -8.18 0.31
CA LEU A 117 -12.67 -8.27 1.46
C LEU A 117 -12.98 -9.72 1.86
N GLU A 118 -13.19 -10.61 0.88
CA GLU A 118 -13.39 -12.04 1.11
C GLU A 118 -12.21 -12.67 1.86
N LEU A 119 -10.98 -12.43 1.39
CA LEU A 119 -9.76 -12.98 1.99
C LEU A 119 -9.52 -12.44 3.40
N VAL A 120 -9.71 -11.13 3.59
CA VAL A 120 -9.62 -10.49 4.91
C VAL A 120 -10.64 -11.09 5.88
N ARG A 121 -11.90 -11.26 5.45
CA ARG A 121 -12.94 -11.85 6.30
C ARG A 121 -12.67 -13.29 6.65
N LYS A 122 -12.14 -14.09 5.70
CA LYS A 122 -11.68 -15.46 5.98
C LYS A 122 -10.64 -15.47 7.10
N ARG A 123 -9.70 -14.50 7.12
CA ARG A 123 -8.74 -14.34 8.22
C ARG A 123 -9.38 -13.86 9.51
N GLU A 124 -10.28 -12.88 9.47
CA GLU A 124 -10.96 -12.36 10.67
C GLU A 124 -11.87 -13.42 11.34
N GLN A 125 -12.43 -14.34 10.55
CA GLN A 125 -13.24 -15.47 11.01
C GLN A 125 -12.39 -16.67 11.44
N ALA A 126 -11.11 -16.70 11.07
CA ALA A 126 -10.20 -17.70 11.59
C ALA A 126 -10.05 -17.50 13.10
N GLY A 127 -9.88 -18.59 13.84
CA GLY A 127 -9.63 -18.56 15.28
C GLY A 127 -8.34 -17.79 15.64
N PRO A 128 -7.94 -17.81 16.92
CA PRO A 128 -6.76 -17.10 17.39
C PRO A 128 -5.53 -17.33 16.51
N PRO A 129 -4.76 -16.29 16.16
CA PRO A 129 -3.68 -16.39 15.21
C PRO A 129 -2.50 -17.20 15.78
N THR A 130 -2.43 -18.48 15.44
CA THR A 130 -1.22 -19.31 15.66
C THR A 130 -0.31 -19.25 14.42
N PRO A 131 1.02 -19.33 14.57
CA PRO A 131 1.93 -19.31 13.40
C PRO A 131 1.58 -20.37 12.35
N GLY A 132 1.37 -21.63 12.77
CA GLY A 132 1.00 -22.71 11.85
C GLY A 132 -0.38 -22.54 11.20
N GLY A 133 -1.36 -22.04 11.96
CA GLY A 133 -2.69 -21.74 11.41
C GLY A 133 -2.64 -20.64 10.35
N LEU A 134 -1.88 -19.57 10.58
CA LEU A 134 -1.71 -18.49 9.61
C LEU A 134 -0.96 -18.94 8.35
N ALA A 135 0.04 -19.80 8.48
CA ALA A 135 0.82 -20.32 7.35
C ALA A 135 -0.03 -21.16 6.38
N THR A 136 -1.06 -21.83 6.89
CA THR A 136 -1.89 -22.80 6.16
C THR A 136 -3.29 -22.30 5.83
N LEU A 137 -3.66 -21.10 6.32
CA LEU A 137 -5.01 -20.55 6.15
C LEU A 137 -5.40 -20.36 4.67
N PHE A 138 -4.45 -19.94 3.84
CA PHE A 138 -4.66 -19.65 2.42
C PHE A 138 -3.94 -20.68 1.55
N SER A 139 -4.64 -21.13 0.52
CA SER A 139 -4.04 -21.80 -0.64
C SER A 139 -3.11 -20.85 -1.39
N ASP A 140 -2.26 -21.39 -2.26
CA ASP A 140 -1.34 -20.58 -3.09
C ASP A 140 -2.08 -19.56 -3.98
N ALA A 141 -3.23 -19.95 -4.54
CA ALA A 141 -4.05 -19.04 -5.35
C ALA A 141 -4.64 -17.90 -4.50
N GLU A 142 -5.16 -18.21 -3.30
CA GLU A 142 -5.68 -17.19 -2.38
C GLU A 142 -4.58 -16.26 -1.86
N LEU A 143 -3.40 -16.80 -1.55
CA LEU A 143 -2.26 -16.02 -1.08
C LEU A 143 -1.75 -15.07 -2.17
N ARG A 144 -1.75 -15.52 -3.42
CA ARG A 144 -1.42 -14.67 -4.58
C ARG A 144 -2.44 -13.55 -4.76
N ASP A 145 -3.73 -13.87 -4.70
CA ASP A 145 -4.78 -12.86 -4.73
C ASP A 145 -4.62 -11.84 -3.60
N LEU A 146 -4.24 -12.30 -2.39
CA LEU A 146 -3.99 -11.43 -1.24
C LEU A 146 -2.81 -10.48 -1.50
N LEU A 147 -1.68 -10.99 -1.99
CA LEU A 147 -0.49 -10.19 -2.30
C LEU A 147 -0.78 -9.10 -3.35
N VAL A 148 -1.50 -9.47 -4.41
CA VAL A 148 -1.88 -8.53 -5.48
C VAL A 148 -2.84 -7.47 -4.92
N TRP A 149 -3.91 -7.89 -4.24
CA TRP A 149 -4.90 -6.95 -3.73
C TRP A 149 -4.40 -6.06 -2.61
N PHE A 150 -3.50 -6.54 -1.75
CA PHE A 150 -2.84 -5.69 -0.76
C PHE A 150 -2.23 -4.47 -1.45
N ASN A 151 -1.43 -4.66 -2.51
CA ASN A 151 -0.79 -3.57 -3.24
C ASN A 151 -1.79 -2.75 -4.08
N LEU A 152 -2.66 -3.40 -4.88
CA LEU A 152 -3.64 -2.68 -5.73
C LEU A 152 -4.57 -1.78 -4.91
N SER A 153 -4.91 -2.18 -3.68
CA SER A 153 -5.81 -1.39 -2.83
C SER A 153 -5.24 -0.03 -2.39
N TRP A 154 -3.93 0.18 -2.54
CA TRP A 154 -3.28 1.46 -2.28
C TRP A 154 -3.26 2.37 -3.51
N ILE A 155 -3.49 1.84 -4.71
CA ILE A 155 -3.43 2.64 -5.94
C ILE A 155 -4.74 3.42 -6.11
N GLY A 156 -4.62 4.74 -6.31
CA GLY A 156 -5.77 5.63 -6.48
C GLY A 156 -6.47 5.42 -7.83
N PRO A 157 -7.79 5.69 -7.93
CA PRO A 157 -8.55 5.57 -9.18
C PRO A 157 -7.90 6.29 -10.36
N GLU A 158 -7.37 7.49 -10.14
CA GLU A 158 -6.74 8.30 -11.18
C GLU A 158 -5.48 7.62 -11.76
N ALA A 159 -4.71 6.94 -10.90
CA ALA A 159 -3.54 6.18 -11.32
C ALA A 159 -3.92 4.85 -12.02
N ILE A 160 -5.06 4.26 -11.63
CA ILE A 160 -5.62 3.08 -12.30
C ILE A 160 -6.11 3.47 -13.71
N GLU A 161 -6.86 4.57 -13.83
CA GLU A 161 -7.40 5.07 -15.10
C GLU A 161 -6.28 5.45 -16.09
N GLY A 162 -5.17 6.00 -15.58
CA GLY A 162 -4.00 6.35 -16.39
C GLY A 162 -3.06 5.19 -16.74
N ASN A 163 -3.30 3.97 -16.23
CA ASN A 163 -2.42 2.83 -16.44
C ASN A 163 -3.19 1.55 -16.85
N PRO A 164 -3.18 1.19 -18.15
CA PRO A 164 -3.93 0.04 -18.66
C PRO A 164 -3.59 -1.30 -17.98
N GLU A 165 -2.33 -1.53 -17.62
CA GLU A 165 -1.88 -2.78 -16.98
C GLU A 165 -2.48 -2.92 -15.57
N ILE A 166 -2.48 -1.83 -14.80
CA ILE A 166 -3.11 -1.81 -13.47
C ILE A 166 -4.62 -1.96 -13.60
N ALA A 167 -5.25 -1.28 -14.56
CA ALA A 167 -6.68 -1.39 -14.81
C ALA A 167 -7.09 -2.83 -15.18
N GLU A 168 -6.30 -3.52 -16.00
CA GLU A 168 -6.54 -4.93 -16.35
C GLU A 168 -6.46 -5.84 -15.12
N LEU A 169 -5.50 -5.63 -14.22
CA LEU A 169 -5.41 -6.38 -12.96
C LEU A 169 -6.63 -6.15 -12.07
N VAL A 170 -7.05 -4.90 -11.92
CA VAL A 170 -8.26 -4.55 -11.14
C VAL A 170 -9.49 -5.22 -11.74
N LEU A 171 -9.62 -5.23 -13.08
CA LEU A 171 -10.71 -5.88 -13.80
C LEU A 171 -10.69 -7.41 -13.62
N LYS A 172 -9.52 -8.03 -13.73
CA LYS A 172 -9.32 -9.48 -13.52
C LYS A 172 -9.78 -9.90 -12.12
N GLY A 173 -9.34 -9.15 -11.12
CA GLY A 173 -9.84 -9.17 -9.74
C GLY A 173 -9.68 -10.45 -8.91
N ARG A 174 -9.29 -11.58 -9.50
CA ARG A 174 -8.99 -12.86 -8.82
C ARG A 174 -8.22 -13.80 -9.75
N LEU A 175 -7.67 -14.86 -9.17
CA LEU A 175 -6.92 -15.90 -9.89
C LEU A 175 -5.78 -15.28 -10.71
N PHE A 176 -5.02 -14.40 -10.06
CA PHE A 176 -3.92 -13.65 -10.69
C PHE A 176 -2.85 -14.56 -11.31
#